data_AF-A0A2H9VMY9-F1
#
_entry.id   AF-A0A2H9VMY9-F1
#
_cell.length_a   1.000
_cell.length_b   1.000
_cell.length_c   1.000
_cell.angle_alpha   90.00
_cell.angle_beta   90.00
_cell.angle_gamma   90.00
#
_symmetry.space_group_name_H-M   'P 1'
#
loop_
_entity.id
_entity.type
_entity.pdbx_description
1 polymer ?
#
loop_
_entity_poly.entity_id
_entity_poly.type
_entity_poly.pdbx_seq_one_letter_code
_entity_poly.pdbx_strand_id
1 'polypeptide(L)' 'MITTEFDAMLTGSDGPVNGVVKRLPNGAYHFISIDDTLHITIAKDEEGNWKRIDGTEPYFSGWADELAEQISKS' A
#
# COMPACT_ATOMS: atom_id res chain seq x y z
N MET A 1 -3.25 17.38 12.95
CA MET A 1 -3.32 15.94 12.59
C MET A 1 -1.99 15.61 11.94
N ILE A 2 -1.29 14.56 12.38
CA ILE A 2 0.00 14.17 11.77
C ILE A 2 -0.33 13.13 10.70
N THR A 3 -0.25 13.52 9.43
CA THR A 3 -0.26 12.61 8.30
C THR A 3 1.17 12.07 8.14
N THR A 4 1.34 10.76 8.29
CA THR A 4 2.62 10.11 7.97
C THR A 4 2.57 9.70 6.51
N GLU A 5 3.55 10.18 5.74
CA GLU A 5 3.72 9.88 4.33
C GLU A 5 5.17 9.46 4.07
N PHE A 6 5.36 8.44 3.23
CA PHE A 6 6.69 7.95 2.85
C PHE A 6 6.69 7.38 1.44
N ASP A 7 7.86 7.40 0.80
CA ASP A 7 8.06 6.81 -0.52
C ASP A 7 8.15 5.28 -0.43
N ALA A 8 7.51 4.59 -1.36
CA ALA A 8 7.53 3.13 -1.45
C ALA A 8 7.72 2.67 -2.90
N MET A 9 8.25 1.47 -3.05
CA MET A 9 8.39 0.81 -4.35
C MET A 9 7.79 -0.59 -4.25
N LEU A 10 6.84 -0.91 -5.13
CA LEU A 10 6.21 -2.22 -5.23
C LEU A 10 6.81 -2.95 -6.43
N THR A 11 7.41 -4.12 -6.24
CA THR A 11 8.21 -4.76 -7.29
C THR A 11 7.39 -5.54 -8.32
N GLY A 12 6.22 -6.08 -7.94
CA GLY A 12 5.21 -6.61 -8.87
C GLY A 12 5.69 -7.68 -9.87
N SER A 13 4.79 -8.07 -10.79
CA SER A 13 5.11 -8.96 -11.92
C SER A 13 5.69 -8.22 -13.12
N ASP A 14 5.22 -7.00 -13.37
CA ASP A 14 5.50 -6.22 -14.58
C ASP A 14 6.63 -5.20 -14.38
N GLY A 15 7.31 -5.26 -13.23
CA GLY A 15 8.41 -4.39 -12.85
C GLY A 15 8.08 -3.43 -11.71
N PRO A 16 9.08 -2.69 -11.20
CA PRO A 16 8.94 -1.84 -10.03
C PRO A 16 8.02 -0.64 -10.31
N VAL A 17 7.04 -0.45 -9.43
CA VAL A 17 6.11 0.68 -9.39
C VAL A 17 6.46 1.56 -8.20
N ASN A 18 6.92 2.77 -8.47
CA ASN A 18 7.21 3.76 -7.44
C ASN A 18 5.94 4.53 -7.07
N GLY A 19 5.78 4.86 -5.79
CA GLY A 19 4.64 5.60 -5.30
C GLY A 19 4.84 6.16 -3.91
N VAL A 20 3.77 6.79 -3.41
CA VAL A 20 3.73 7.37 -2.08
C VAL A 20 2.70 6.62 -1.25
N VAL A 21 3.07 6.31 -0.02
CA VAL A 21 2.19 5.69 0.96
C VAL A 21 1.75 6.76 1.96
N LYS A 22 0.45 6.81 2.22
CA LYS A 22 -0.16 7.72 3.18
C LYS A 22 -0.89 6.93 4.25
N ARG A 23 -0.65 7.25 5.52
CA ARG A 23 -1.45 6.72 6.63
C ARG A 23 -2.77 7.50 6.74
N LEU A 24 -3.88 6.77 6.66
CA LEU A 24 -5.23 7.32 6.79
C LEU A 24 -5.65 7.44 8.27
N PRO A 25 -6.62 8.32 8.61
CA PRO A 25 -7.06 8.51 10.00
C PRO A 25 -7.63 7.26 10.68
N ASN A 26 -8.16 6.31 9.90
CA ASN A 26 -8.67 5.02 10.39
C ASN A 26 -7.56 3.97 10.60
N GLY A 27 -6.28 4.33 10.42
CA GLY A 27 -5.16 3.41 10.57
C GLY A 27 -4.84 2.56 9.34
N ALA A 28 -5.61 2.69 8.25
CA ALA A 28 -5.27 2.10 6.97
C ALA A 28 -4.10 2.84 6.30
N TYR A 29 -3.50 2.19 5.31
CA TYR A 29 -2.45 2.77 4.48
C TYR A 29 -2.89 2.75 3.03
N HIS A 30 -2.71 3.88 2.35
CA HIS A 30 -3.04 4.05 0.95
C HIS A 30 -1.77 4.34 0.16
N PHE A 31 -1.45 3.45 -0.77
CA PHE A 31 -0.40 3.61 -1.77
C PHE A 31 -1.02 4.16 -3.06
N ILE A 32 -0.34 5.15 -3.63
CA ILE A 32 -0.64 5.72 -4.95
C ILE A 32 0.65 5.77 -5.76
N SER A 33 0.66 5.22 -6.97
CA SER A 33 1.81 5.29 -7.87
C SER A 33 2.04 6.72 -8.36
N ILE A 34 3.28 7.04 -8.73
CA ILE A 34 3.65 8.37 -9.23
C ILE A 34 2.88 8.72 -10.52
N ASP A 35 2.57 7.73 -11.35
CA ASP A 35 1.81 7.89 -12.58
C ASP A 35 0.29 7.82 -12.39
N ASP A 36 -0.19 7.71 -11.14
CA ASP A 36 -1.60 7.67 -10.75
C ASP A 36 -2.38 6.46 -11.29
N THR A 37 -1.69 5.44 -11.82
CA THR A 37 -2.32 4.25 -12.42
C THR A 37 -2.59 3.13 -11.42
N LEU A 38 -1.81 3.04 -10.34
CA LEU A 38 -1.91 2.02 -9.31
C LEU A 38 -2.28 2.63 -7.97
N HIS A 39 -3.43 2.21 -7.45
CA HIS A 39 -3.90 2.60 -6.13
C HIS A 39 -4.11 1.33 -5.31
N ILE A 40 -3.64 1.30 -4.07
CA ILE A 40 -3.84 0.17 -3.17
C ILE A 40 -4.11 0.70 -1.77
N THR A 41 -5.21 0.27 -1.16
CA THR A 41 -5.46 0.54 0.27
C THR A 41 -5.41 -0.75 1.04
N ILE A 42 -4.58 -0.80 2.08
CA ILE A 42 -4.51 -1.93 3.02
C ILE A 42 -4.90 -1.50 4.43
N ALA A 43 -5.54 -2.40 5.17
CA ALA A 43 -5.87 -2.25 6.58
C ALA A 43 -5.61 -3.57 7.33
N LYS A 44 -5.46 -3.51 8.65
CA LYS A 44 -5.42 -4.72 9.46
C LYS A 44 -6.82 -5.31 9.61
N ASP A 45 -6.92 -6.62 9.49
CA ASP A 45 -8.14 -7.36 9.85
C ASP A 45 -8.25 -7.58 11.36
N GLU A 46 -9.28 -8.31 11.79
CA GLU A 46 -9.55 -8.62 13.19
C GLU A 46 -8.42 -9.42 13.87
N GLU A 47 -7.64 -10.16 13.09
CA GLU A 47 -6.49 -10.94 13.55
C GLU A 47 -5.19 -10.13 13.53
N GLY A 48 -5.23 -8.88 13.04
CA GLY A 48 -4.08 -7.99 12.94
C GLY A 48 -3.25 -8.19 11.67
N ASN A 49 -3.71 -9.00 10.73
CA ASN A 49 -3.05 -9.25 9.45
C ASN A 49 -3.38 -8.13 8.47
N TRP A 50 -2.38 -7.67 7.73
CA TRP A 50 -2.60 -6.69 6.67
C TRP A 50 -3.38 -7.34 5.52
N LYS A 51 -4.47 -6.70 5.12
CA LYS A 51 -5.29 -7.09 3.96
C LYS A 51 -5.61 -5.88 3.11
N ARG A 52 -5.64 -6.09 1.80
CA ARG A 52 -6.18 -5.10 0.86
C ARG A 52 -7.68 -4.93 1.10
N ILE A 53 -8.12 -3.69 1.15
CA ILE A 53 -9.52 -3.30 1.28
C ILE A 53 -10.04 -2.47 0.11
N ASP A 54 -9.15 -1.90 -0.71
CA ASP A 54 -9.50 -1.13 -1.91
C ASP A 54 -8.31 -1.05 -2.89
N GLY A 55 -8.55 -0.63 -4.14
CA GLY A 55 -7.50 -0.29 -5.12
C GLY A 55 -7.87 -0.55 -6.58
N THR A 56 -6.93 -0.33 -7.50
CA THR A 56 -7.12 -0.57 -8.95
C THR A 56 -6.98 -2.05 -9.36
N GLU A 57 -7.60 -2.39 -10.48
CA GLU A 57 -7.48 -3.68 -11.18
C GLU A 57 -6.54 -3.53 -12.40
N PRO A 58 -5.82 -4.60 -12.84
CA PRO A 58 -5.80 -5.96 -12.32
C PRO A 58 -4.96 -6.13 -11.04
N TYR A 59 -5.37 -7.07 -10.18
CA TYR A 59 -4.75 -7.30 -8.89
C TYR A 59 -3.55 -8.25 -8.96
N PHE A 60 -2.38 -7.75 -8.62
CA PHE A 60 -1.26 -8.59 -8.19
C PHE A 60 -1.27 -8.73 -6.67
N SER A 61 -1.51 -9.94 -6.16
CA SER A 61 -1.69 -10.16 -4.72
C SER A 61 -0.46 -9.87 -3.87
N GLY A 62 0.74 -10.04 -4.44
CA GLY A 62 1.99 -9.76 -3.73
C GLY A 62 2.17 -8.31 -3.32
N TRP A 63 1.51 -7.35 -3.99
CA TRP A 63 1.68 -5.93 -3.66
C TRP A 63 1.17 -5.57 -2.26
N ALA A 64 0.11 -6.22 -1.78
CA ALA A 64 -0.39 -5.98 -0.44
C ALA A 64 0.62 -6.47 0.62
N ASP A 65 1.24 -7.63 0.37
CA ASP A 65 2.25 -8.22 1.25
C ASP A 65 3.54 -7.37 1.24
N GLU A 66 4.03 -6.99 0.06
CA GLU A 66 5.20 -6.11 -0.09
C GLU A 66 5.02 -4.77 0.62
N LEU A 67 3.83 -4.17 0.49
CA LEU A 67 3.51 -2.91 1.15
C LEU A 67 3.46 -3.08 2.68
N ALA A 68 2.87 -4.17 3.16
CA ALA A 68 2.81 -4.51 4.58
C ALA A 68 4.21 -4.67 5.21
N GLU A 69 5.14 -5.29 4.47
CA GLU A 69 6.54 -5.40 4.90
C GLU A 69 7.23 -4.04 5.01
N GLN A 70 6.99 -3.13 4.06
CA GLN A 70 7.58 -1.79 4.07
C GLN A 70 7.04 -0.94 5.22
N ILE A 71 5.72 -0.99 5.46
CA ILE A 71 5.08 -0.29 6.60
C ILE A 71 5.67 -0.77 7.94
N SER A 72 6.00 -2.06 8.05
CA SER A 72 6.55 -2.63 9.28
C SER A 72 8.03 -2.26 9.53
N LYS A 73 8.72 -1.71 8.52
CA LYS A 73 10.13 -1.29 8.57
C LYS A 73 10.30 0.23 8.67
N SER A 74 9.25 1.02 8.38
CA SER A 74 9.23 2.48 8.47
C SER A 74 8.92 2.97 9.89
#